data_AF-A0A255QPG7-F1
#
_entry.id   AF-A0A255QPG7-F1
#
_cell.length_a   1.000
_cell.length_b   1.000
_cell.length_c   1.000
_cell.angle_alpha   90.00
_cell.angle_beta   90.00
_cell.angle_gamma   90.00
#
_symmetry.space_group_name_H-M   'P 1'
#
loop_
_entity.id
_entity.type
_entity.pdbx_description
1 polymer ?
#
loop_
_entity_poly.entity_id
_entity_poly.type
_entity_poly.pdbx_seq_one_letter_code
_entity_poly.pdbx_strand_id
1 'polypeptide(L)'
;MAVAPSKPKRPDYFFIAVLLLTGLVSGWLLLMPFVPAIARMTMRRFHLSSESFGLWAIQAPIPAMYNFGNQYEVSDLPAGLITPVLDTTRPRYINHFPTRMLTFANTRYNLLCEGRHCYLTIRSAYRGQLLESKIEARPIGEGRYQWIRESSEFIDPAAMDQSKSTDPLGLDQLVLPEVLQ
;
A
#
# COMPACT_ATOMS: atom_id res chain seq x y z
N MET A 1 65.89 5.90 -15.23
CA MET A 1 64.97 5.68 -14.09
C MET A 1 64.10 4.49 -14.41
N ALA A 2 64.17 3.40 -13.64
CA ALA A 2 63.33 2.22 -13.85
C ALA A 2 61.93 2.48 -13.27
N VAL A 3 60.90 2.30 -14.09
CA VAL A 3 59.49 2.40 -13.66
C VAL A 3 59.17 1.15 -12.85
N ALA A 4 58.83 1.32 -11.58
CA ALA A 4 58.45 0.20 -10.73
C ALA A 4 57.18 -0.48 -11.26
N PRO A 5 57.11 -1.82 -11.31
CA PRO A 5 55.93 -2.51 -11.78
C PRO A 5 54.74 -2.23 -10.84
N SER A 6 53.65 -1.70 -11.40
CA SER A 6 52.42 -1.45 -10.65
C SER A 6 51.85 -2.77 -10.14
N LYS A 7 51.62 -2.88 -8.82
CA LYS A 7 50.92 -4.04 -8.26
C LYS A 7 49.55 -4.22 -8.95
N PRO A 8 49.15 -5.44 -9.33
CA PRO A 8 47.85 -5.67 -9.93
C PRO A 8 46.75 -5.22 -8.96
N LYS A 9 45.82 -4.39 -9.44
CA LYS A 9 44.64 -3.98 -8.67
C LYS A 9 43.83 -5.24 -8.34
N ARG A 10 43.57 -5.46 -7.06
CA ARG A 10 42.62 -6.51 -6.63
C ARG A 10 41.23 -6.18 -7.18
N PRO A 11 40.44 -7.18 -7.61
CA PRO A 11 39.07 -6.93 -8.04
C PRO A 11 38.25 -6.34 -6.90
N ASP A 12 37.42 -5.36 -7.24
CA ASP A 12 36.50 -4.71 -6.29
C ASP A 12 35.24 -5.57 -6.14
N TYR A 13 35.25 -6.47 -5.17
CA TYR A 13 34.12 -7.36 -4.89
C TYR A 13 32.87 -6.61 -4.43
N PHE A 14 33.02 -5.46 -3.77
CA PHE A 14 31.87 -4.67 -3.35
C PHE A 14 31.15 -4.07 -4.57
N PHE A 15 31.91 -3.52 -5.51
CA PHE A 15 31.35 -3.03 -6.77
C PHE A 15 30.64 -4.15 -7.56
N ILE A 16 31.25 -5.33 -7.65
CA ILE A 16 30.62 -6.50 -8.30
C ILE A 16 29.31 -6.87 -7.59
N ALA A 17 29.28 -6.89 -6.26
CA ALA A 17 28.06 -7.18 -5.50
C ALA A 17 26.96 -6.14 -5.75
N VAL A 18 27.29 -4.84 -5.81
CA VAL A 18 26.34 -3.77 -6.15
C VAL A 18 25.79 -3.94 -7.56
N LEU A 19 26.64 -4.30 -8.54
CA LEU A 19 26.19 -4.57 -9.91
C LEU A 19 25.24 -5.77 -9.98
N LEU A 20 25.57 -6.86 -9.29
CA LEU A 20 24.70 -8.04 -9.22
C LEU A 20 23.35 -7.70 -8.57
N LEU A 21 23.35 -6.98 -7.45
CA LEU A 21 22.12 -6.54 -6.79
C LEU A 21 21.28 -5.64 -7.71
N THR A 22 21.91 -4.71 -8.41
CA THR A 22 21.24 -3.82 -9.37
C THR A 22 20.61 -4.60 -10.51
N GLY A 23 21.33 -5.59 -11.06
CA GLY A 23 20.82 -6.50 -12.09
C GLY A 23 19.62 -7.31 -11.60
N LEU A 24 19.69 -7.85 -10.38
CA LEU A 24 18.58 -8.60 -9.76
C LEU A 24 17.34 -7.73 -9.54
N VAL A 25 17.50 -6.52 -8.99
CA VAL A 25 16.38 -5.59 -8.79
C VAL A 25 15.79 -5.15 -10.13
N SER A 26 16.63 -4.90 -11.13
CA SER A 26 16.17 -4.54 -12.48
C SER A 26 15.37 -5.68 -13.12
N GLY A 27 15.89 -6.91 -13.05
CA GLY A 27 15.19 -8.10 -13.51
C GLY A 27 13.85 -8.31 -12.79
N TRP A 28 13.81 -8.09 -11.48
CA TRP A 28 12.58 -8.15 -10.69
C TRP A 28 11.51 -7.17 -11.21
N LEU A 29 11.89 -5.90 -11.42
CA LEU A 29 11.01 -4.85 -11.89
C LEU A 29 10.52 -5.12 -13.33
N LEU A 30 11.37 -5.67 -14.18
CA LEU A 30 11.01 -6.04 -15.55
C LEU A 30 10.06 -7.24 -15.61
N LEU A 31 10.17 -8.18 -14.68
CA LEU A 31 9.27 -9.35 -14.61
C LEU A 31 7.89 -9.02 -14.04
N MET A 32 7.81 -8.02 -13.16
CA MET A 32 6.58 -7.62 -12.48
C MET A 32 5.35 -7.39 -13.38
N PRO A 33 5.44 -6.73 -14.56
CA PRO A 33 4.30 -6.60 -15.46
C PRO A 33 3.82 -7.90 -16.10
N PHE A 34 4.66 -8.94 -16.16
CA PHE A 34 4.40 -10.19 -16.87
C PHE A 34 4.11 -11.38 -15.94
N VAL A 35 4.60 -11.31 -14.70
CA VAL A 35 4.50 -12.39 -13.72
C VAL A 35 3.62 -11.94 -12.55
N PRO A 36 2.34 -12.33 -12.50
CA PRO A 36 1.41 -11.92 -11.44
C PRO A 36 1.91 -12.25 -10.03
N ALA A 37 2.59 -13.39 -9.85
CA ALA A 37 3.13 -13.79 -8.55
C ALA A 37 4.12 -12.74 -7.99
N ILE A 38 4.97 -12.16 -8.83
CA ILE A 38 5.94 -11.13 -8.46
C ILE A 38 5.22 -9.84 -8.08
N ALA A 39 4.22 -9.44 -8.86
CA ALA A 39 3.39 -8.28 -8.55
C ALA A 39 2.67 -8.46 -7.21
N ARG A 40 2.01 -9.61 -6.98
CA ARG A 40 1.31 -9.93 -5.73
C ARG A 40 2.24 -9.90 -4.52
N MET A 41 3.43 -10.48 -4.64
CA MET A 41 4.39 -10.46 -3.55
C MET A 41 4.85 -9.03 -3.24
N THR A 42 5.08 -8.23 -4.28
CA THR A 42 5.45 -6.83 -4.12
C THR A 42 4.32 -6.04 -3.47
N MET A 43 3.05 -6.23 -3.88
CA MET A 43 1.88 -5.58 -3.25
C MET A 43 1.73 -5.96 -1.77
N ARG A 44 1.90 -7.24 -1.41
CA ARG A 44 1.87 -7.70 -0.01
C ARG A 44 2.95 -7.02 0.84
N ARG A 45 4.14 -6.80 0.29
CA ARG A 45 5.20 -6.02 0.98
C ARG A 45 4.73 -4.61 1.33
N PHE A 46 4.02 -3.94 0.42
CA PHE A 46 3.50 -2.59 0.67
C PHE A 46 2.45 -2.53 1.77
N HIS A 47 1.65 -3.58 1.88
CA HIS A 47 0.64 -3.72 2.92
C HIS A 47 1.23 -4.22 4.24
N LEU A 48 2.54 -4.53 4.31
CA LEU A 48 3.18 -5.24 5.43
C LEU A 48 2.44 -6.56 5.75
N SER A 49 2.05 -7.29 4.71
CA SER A 49 1.30 -8.55 4.77
C SER A 49 2.07 -9.71 4.13
N SER A 50 3.39 -9.63 4.09
CA SER A 50 4.26 -10.73 3.67
C SER A 50 4.18 -11.89 4.66
N GLU A 51 4.27 -13.12 4.17
CA GLU A 51 4.17 -14.35 4.97
C GLU A 51 5.35 -14.51 5.95
N SER A 52 6.50 -13.90 5.64
CA SER A 52 7.66 -13.91 6.53
C SER A 52 8.47 -12.62 6.46
N PHE A 53 9.20 -12.34 7.53
CA PHE A 53 10.14 -11.22 7.59
C PHE A 53 11.26 -11.35 6.55
N GLY A 54 11.77 -12.56 6.32
CA GLY A 54 12.82 -12.80 5.32
C GLY A 54 12.38 -12.43 3.90
N LEU A 55 11.17 -12.85 3.51
CA LEU A 55 10.59 -12.48 2.21
C LEU A 55 10.35 -10.97 2.10
N TRP A 56 9.94 -10.32 3.19
CA TRP A 56 9.83 -8.87 3.24
C TRP A 56 11.20 -8.17 3.08
N ALA A 57 12.22 -8.64 3.80
CA ALA A 57 13.55 -8.04 3.84
C ALA A 57 14.31 -8.17 2.50
N ILE A 58 14.20 -9.31 1.82
CA ILE A 58 14.80 -9.51 0.47
C ILE A 58 14.28 -8.47 -0.53
N GLN A 59 13.04 -8.02 -0.34
CA GLN A 59 12.45 -7.00 -1.20
C GLN A 59 12.79 -5.57 -0.77
N ALA A 60 13.49 -5.34 0.35
CA ALA A 60 13.82 -3.99 0.82
C ALA A 60 14.61 -3.14 -0.20
N PRO A 61 15.54 -3.70 -1.00
CA PRO A 61 16.23 -2.94 -2.06
C PRO A 61 15.34 -2.52 -3.23
N ILE A 62 14.15 -3.13 -3.37
CA ILE A 62 13.21 -2.79 -4.44
C ILE A 62 12.56 -1.45 -4.07
N PRO A 63 12.66 -0.42 -4.93
CA PRO A 63 12.12 0.90 -4.62
C PRO A 63 10.63 0.84 -4.32
N ALA A 64 10.14 1.79 -3.51
CA ALA A 64 8.72 1.98 -3.33
C ALA A 64 8.13 2.48 -4.67
N MET A 65 7.62 1.57 -5.49
CA MET A 65 7.03 1.83 -6.78
C MET A 65 5.80 2.74 -6.72
N TYR A 66 5.87 3.84 -7.49
CA TYR A 66 4.76 4.76 -7.79
C TYR A 66 3.72 4.19 -8.76
N ASN A 67 3.90 2.96 -9.23
CA ASN A 67 3.04 2.35 -10.25
C ASN A 67 1.81 1.64 -9.67
N PHE A 68 1.68 1.60 -8.34
CA PHE A 68 0.49 1.07 -7.69
C PHE A 68 -0.53 2.18 -7.44
N GLY A 69 -1.79 1.91 -7.78
CA GLY A 69 -2.94 2.72 -7.38
C GLY A 69 -3.22 2.52 -5.90
N ASN A 70 -2.31 3.00 -5.05
CA ASN A 70 -2.38 2.87 -3.60
C ASN A 70 -3.41 3.85 -3.04
N GLN A 71 -4.39 3.33 -2.34
CA GLN A 71 -5.43 4.07 -1.65
C GLN A 71 -5.50 3.65 -0.19
N TYR A 72 -5.95 4.57 0.65
CA TYR A 72 -6.28 4.28 2.02
C TYR A 72 -7.57 4.98 2.42
N GLU A 73 -8.25 4.43 3.41
CA GLU A 73 -9.49 4.92 3.96
C GLU A 73 -9.46 4.68 5.47
N VAL A 74 -9.76 5.72 6.24
CA VAL A 74 -9.79 5.65 7.70
C VAL A 74 -11.23 5.87 8.12
N SER A 75 -11.75 4.95 8.92
CA SER A 75 -13.09 4.99 9.52
C SER A 75 -12.97 4.91 11.04
N ASP A 76 -13.88 5.58 11.75
CA ASP A 76 -14.01 5.45 13.20
C ASP A 76 -14.85 4.21 13.59
N LEU A 77 -15.58 3.62 12.63
CA LEU A 77 -16.47 2.48 12.82
C LEU A 77 -15.99 1.23 12.03
N PRO A 78 -16.28 0.01 12.52
CA PRO A 78 -15.99 -1.22 11.80
C PRO A 78 -16.77 -1.29 10.48
N ALA A 79 -16.24 -2.07 9.53
CA ALA A 79 -16.91 -2.29 8.25
C ALA A 79 -18.29 -2.95 8.45
N GLY A 80 -19.34 -2.40 7.80
CA GLY A 80 -20.69 -2.96 7.80
C GLY A 80 -21.66 -2.41 8.86
N LEU A 81 -21.21 -1.48 9.72
CA LEU A 81 -22.11 -0.70 10.57
C LEU A 81 -22.63 0.53 9.83
N ILE A 82 -23.87 0.92 10.13
CA ILE A 82 -24.54 2.10 9.55
C ILE A 82 -23.65 3.31 9.82
N THR A 83 -23.08 3.86 8.76
CA THR A 83 -22.28 5.07 8.85
C THR A 83 -23.22 6.25 9.13
N PRO A 84 -22.80 7.21 9.98
CA PRO A 84 -23.60 8.39 10.24
C PRO A 84 -23.90 9.11 8.91
N VAL A 85 -25.04 9.81 8.83
CA VAL A 85 -25.49 10.58 7.64
C VAL A 85 -24.41 11.53 7.09
N LEU A 86 -23.39 11.85 7.89
CA LEU A 86 -22.22 12.65 7.57
C LEU A 86 -20.95 11.78 7.45
N ASP A 87 -21.04 10.63 6.78
CA ASP A 87 -19.86 9.83 6.47
C ASP A 87 -18.94 10.60 5.52
N THR A 88 -17.87 11.15 6.08
CA THR A 88 -16.84 11.86 5.31
C THR A 88 -15.68 10.95 4.94
N THR A 89 -15.77 9.65 5.27
CA THR A 89 -14.77 8.68 4.90
C THR A 89 -14.79 8.52 3.39
N ARG A 90 -13.64 8.78 2.78
CA ARG A 90 -13.44 8.68 1.33
C ARG A 90 -12.08 8.06 1.09
N PRO A 91 -11.97 7.13 0.13
CA PRO A 91 -10.67 6.62 -0.31
C PRO A 91 -9.77 7.76 -0.78
N ARG A 92 -8.54 7.81 -0.26
CA ARG A 92 -7.52 8.80 -0.63
C ARG A 92 -6.32 8.10 -1.22
N TYR A 93 -5.76 8.66 -2.27
CA TYR A 93 -4.53 8.15 -2.86
C TYR A 93 -3.31 8.47 -2.00
N ILE A 94 -2.35 7.55 -1.97
CA ILE A 94 -1.06 7.75 -1.32
C ILE A 94 0.07 7.19 -2.18
N ASN A 95 1.06 8.01 -2.49
CA ASN A 95 2.19 7.63 -3.35
C ASN A 95 3.29 6.85 -2.61
N HIS A 96 2.98 6.26 -1.46
CA HIS A 96 3.95 5.60 -0.57
C HIS A 96 3.33 4.33 0.03
N PHE A 97 4.11 3.59 0.84
CA PHE A 97 3.60 2.57 1.76
C PHE A 97 2.36 3.08 2.51
N PRO A 98 1.15 2.52 2.27
CA PRO A 98 -0.08 3.06 2.85
C PRO A 98 -0.11 2.96 4.37
N THR A 99 0.53 1.92 4.91
CA THR A 99 0.76 1.69 6.34
C THR A 99 1.54 2.83 7.03
N ARG A 100 2.27 3.66 6.26
CA ARG A 100 2.97 4.85 6.77
C ARG A 100 2.01 5.89 7.37
N MET A 101 0.75 5.90 6.95
CA MET A 101 -0.27 6.81 7.49
C MET A 101 -0.49 6.65 8.99
N LEU A 102 -0.24 5.46 9.52
CA LEU A 102 -0.41 5.15 10.94
C LEU A 102 0.85 5.38 11.78
N THR A 103 2.04 5.52 11.17
CA THR A 103 3.33 5.46 11.88
C THR A 103 4.32 6.59 11.61
N PHE A 104 4.41 7.16 10.39
CA PHE A 104 5.56 8.02 10.02
C PHE A 104 5.22 9.20 9.11
N ALA A 105 4.08 9.86 9.31
CA ALA A 105 3.85 11.16 8.70
C ALA A 105 4.55 12.26 9.54
N ASN A 106 5.86 12.47 9.29
CA ASN A 106 6.75 13.41 10.00
C ASN A 106 6.31 14.90 10.03
N THR A 107 5.13 15.24 9.51
CA THR A 107 4.61 16.62 9.45
C THR A 107 3.18 16.77 9.97
N ARG A 108 2.57 15.76 10.59
CA ARG A 108 1.16 15.84 11.03
C ARG A 108 1.06 16.06 12.54
N TYR A 109 0.70 17.30 12.91
CA TYR A 109 0.20 17.74 14.22
C TYR A 109 -0.77 16.73 14.88
N ASN A 110 -1.51 15.93 14.09
CA ASN A 110 -2.41 14.89 14.57
C ASN A 110 -1.74 13.72 15.31
N LEU A 111 -0.43 13.50 15.17
CA LEU A 111 0.31 12.51 15.98
C LEU A 111 0.64 13.02 17.39
N LEU A 112 0.45 14.32 17.64
CA LEU A 112 0.52 14.93 18.98
C LEU A 112 -0.84 14.86 19.72
N CYS A 113 -1.91 14.50 19.02
CA CYS A 113 -3.18 14.16 19.63
C CYS A 113 -3.14 12.71 20.13
N GLU A 114 -3.86 12.40 21.20
CA GLU A 114 -4.07 11.01 21.62
C GLU A 114 -4.53 10.19 20.41
N GLY A 115 -3.81 9.10 20.14
CA GLY A 115 -4.18 8.21 19.05
C GLY A 115 -5.63 7.78 19.22
N ARG A 116 -6.41 7.82 18.13
CA ARG A 116 -7.82 7.42 18.16
C ARG A 116 -7.94 6.01 17.62
N HIS A 117 -8.75 5.20 18.28
CA HIS A 117 -9.13 3.92 17.72
C HIS A 117 -9.77 4.13 16.35
N CYS A 118 -9.21 3.49 15.31
CA CYS A 118 -9.73 3.60 13.96
C CYS A 118 -9.53 2.31 13.16
N TYR A 119 -10.32 2.18 12.10
CA TYR A 119 -10.25 1.11 11.13
C TYR A 119 -9.64 1.67 9.85
N LEU A 120 -8.54 1.07 9.41
CA LEU A 120 -7.84 1.40 8.19
C LEU A 120 -8.12 0.35 7.12
N THR A 121 -8.67 0.79 6.00
CA THR A 121 -8.71 -0.03 4.77
C THR A 121 -7.66 0.47 3.80
N ILE A 122 -6.76 -0.41 3.38
CA ILE A 122 -5.71 -0.15 2.40
C ILE A 122 -6.04 -0.90 1.12
N ARG A 123 -5.92 -0.24 -0.03
CA ARG A 123 -6.10 -0.86 -1.34
C ARG A 123 -4.89 -0.56 -2.22
N SER A 124 -4.36 -1.57 -2.90
CA SER A 124 -3.36 -1.39 -3.95
C SER A 124 -3.87 -2.03 -5.23
N ALA A 125 -3.89 -1.27 -6.32
CA ALA A 125 -4.25 -1.77 -7.64
C ALA A 125 -3.03 -1.82 -8.57
N TYR A 126 -2.88 -2.92 -9.33
CA TYR A 126 -1.85 -3.07 -10.36
C TYR A 126 -2.27 -4.04 -11.46
N ARG A 127 -2.37 -3.57 -12.71
CA ARG A 127 -2.66 -4.39 -13.91
C ARG A 127 -3.81 -5.40 -13.70
N GLY A 128 -4.95 -4.92 -13.22
CA GLY A 128 -6.14 -5.75 -12.97
C GLY A 128 -6.09 -6.58 -11.68
N GLN A 129 -5.04 -6.48 -10.88
CA GLN A 129 -4.97 -7.09 -9.56
C GLN A 129 -5.28 -6.04 -8.50
N LEU A 130 -6.09 -6.40 -7.51
CA LEU A 130 -6.45 -5.55 -6.39
C LEU A 130 -6.15 -6.30 -5.10
N LEU A 131 -5.32 -5.71 -4.23
CA LEU A 131 -5.10 -6.18 -2.87
C LEU A 131 -5.80 -5.24 -1.92
N GLU A 132 -6.68 -5.75 -1.06
CA GLU A 132 -7.25 -5.00 0.05
C GLU A 132 -6.69 -5.53 1.37
N SER A 133 -6.47 -4.64 2.33
CA SER A 133 -6.20 -5.01 3.71
C SER A 133 -7.00 -4.17 4.68
N LYS A 134 -7.62 -4.85 5.64
CA LYS A 134 -8.36 -4.22 6.74
C LYS A 134 -7.58 -4.37 8.03
N ILE A 135 -7.38 -3.26 8.73
CA ILE A 135 -6.54 -3.17 9.92
C ILE A 135 -7.29 -2.35 10.97
N GLU A 136 -7.50 -2.93 12.14
CA GLU A 136 -7.91 -2.22 13.34
C GLU A 136 -6.66 -1.64 14.00
N ALA A 137 -6.62 -0.33 14.19
CA ALA A 137 -5.52 0.39 14.81
C ALA A 137 -5.96 0.90 16.19
N ARG A 138 -5.49 0.23 17.25
CA ARG A 138 -5.78 0.61 18.65
C ARG A 138 -4.65 1.45 19.22
N PRO A 139 -4.94 2.64 19.79
CA PRO A 139 -3.92 3.46 20.42
C PRO A 139 -3.37 2.77 21.67
N ILE A 140 -2.05 2.79 21.84
CA ILE A 140 -1.36 2.27 23.04
C ILE A 140 -0.60 3.37 23.79
N GLY A 141 -0.90 4.64 23.49
CA GLY A 141 -0.26 5.83 24.07
C GLY A 141 0.91 6.37 23.24
N GLU A 142 1.29 7.63 23.49
CA GLU A 142 2.45 8.29 22.87
C GLU A 142 2.46 8.27 21.32
N GLY A 143 1.27 8.35 20.70
CA GLY A 143 1.12 8.29 19.25
C GLY A 143 1.38 6.90 18.65
N ARG A 144 1.55 5.86 19.46
CA ARG A 144 1.74 4.47 19.03
C ARG A 144 0.41 3.74 18.88
N TYR A 145 0.40 2.76 17.97
CA TYR A 145 -0.74 1.91 17.70
C TYR A 145 -0.37 0.43 17.76
N GLN A 146 -1.24 -0.38 18.36
CA GLN A 146 -1.31 -1.81 18.12
C GLN A 146 -2.11 -2.04 16.83
N TRP A 147 -1.54 -2.80 15.90
CA TRP A 147 -2.19 -3.11 14.63
C TRP A 147 -2.72 -4.53 14.67
N ILE A 148 -4.02 -4.67 14.49
CA ILE A 148 -4.71 -5.95 14.40
C ILE A 148 -5.21 -6.06 12.96
N ARG A 149 -4.53 -6.88 12.16
CA ARG A 149 -4.95 -7.14 10.79
C ARG A 149 -6.14 -8.09 10.80
N GLU A 150 -7.26 -7.64 10.28
CA GLU A 150 -8.46 -8.45 10.11
C GLU A 150 -8.34 -9.31 8.86
N SER A 151 -7.90 -8.71 7.74
CA SER A 151 -7.75 -9.42 6.46
C SER A 151 -6.68 -8.79 5.56
N SER A 152 -6.22 -9.57 4.58
CA SER A 152 -5.37 -9.10 3.49
C SER A 152 -5.55 -9.99 2.26
N GLU A 153 -6.46 -9.60 1.37
CA GLU A 153 -6.98 -10.49 0.33
C GLU A 153 -6.89 -9.85 -1.04
N PHE A 154 -6.61 -10.69 -2.05
CA PHE A 154 -6.75 -10.27 -3.44
C PHE A 154 -8.21 -10.35 -3.81
N ILE A 155 -8.79 -9.20 -4.16
CA ILE A 155 -10.19 -9.08 -4.52
C ILE A 155 -10.29 -9.09 -6.04
N ASP A 156 -11.30 -9.75 -6.58
CA ASP A 156 -11.68 -9.60 -7.97
C ASP A 156 -12.16 -8.15 -8.20
N PRO A 157 -11.53 -7.36 -9.09
CA PRO A 157 -11.97 -5.99 -9.37
C PRO A 157 -13.46 -5.87 -9.70
N ALA A 158 -14.06 -6.91 -10.31
CA ALA A 158 -15.49 -6.93 -10.64
C ALA A 158 -16.40 -6.96 -9.39
N ALA A 159 -15.90 -7.44 -8.25
CA ALA A 159 -16.63 -7.47 -6.98
C ALA A 159 -16.66 -6.09 -6.27
N MET A 160 -15.75 -5.17 -6.61
CA MET A 160 -15.70 -3.84 -6.01
C MET A 160 -16.77 -2.88 -6.57
N ASP A 161 -17.16 -3.02 -7.83
CA ASP A 161 -18.21 -2.18 -8.42
C ASP A 161 -19.59 -2.52 -7.84
N GLN A 162 -19.81 -3.78 -7.45
CA GLN A 162 -21.07 -4.21 -6.86
C GLN A 162 -21.28 -3.71 -5.43
N SER A 163 -20.20 -3.46 -4.66
CA SER A 163 -20.33 -2.90 -3.30
C SER A 163 -20.56 -1.38 -3.30
N LYS A 164 -20.29 -0.70 -4.42
CA LYS A 164 -20.66 0.71 -4.62
C LYS A 164 -22.08 0.90 -5.17
N SER A 165 -22.67 -0.13 -5.80
CA SER A 165 -24.00 -0.04 -6.42
C SER A 165 -25.16 -0.42 -5.48
N THR A 166 -24.90 -0.80 -4.24
CA THR A 166 -25.95 -0.90 -3.22
C THR A 166 -26.21 0.48 -2.63
N ASP A 167 -26.80 1.35 -3.44
CA ASP A 167 -27.71 2.37 -2.92
C ASP A 167 -29.03 1.64 -2.60
N PRO A 168 -29.36 1.36 -1.33
CA PRO A 168 -30.59 0.66 -0.98
C PRO A 168 -31.86 1.47 -1.33
N LEU A 169 -31.71 2.71 -1.79
CA LEU A 169 -32.80 3.62 -2.14
C LEU A 169 -32.89 3.95 -3.64
N GLY A 170 -31.97 3.47 -4.49
CA GLY A 170 -32.05 3.66 -5.94
C GLY A 170 -32.25 5.13 -6.37
N LEU A 171 -31.60 6.07 -5.70
CA LEU A 171 -31.82 7.51 -5.92
C LEU A 171 -31.21 8.00 -7.24
N ASP A 172 -30.36 7.20 -7.88
CA ASP A 172 -29.86 7.46 -9.23
C ASP A 172 -30.96 7.37 -10.32
N GLN A 173 -32.17 6.89 -9.99
CA GLN A 173 -33.33 6.92 -10.89
C GLN A 173 -34.22 8.16 -10.75
N LEU A 174 -33.96 9.07 -9.82
CA LEU A 174 -34.69 10.34 -9.74
C LEU A 174 -34.05 11.37 -10.69
N VAL A 175 -34.11 11.05 -11.99
CA VAL A 175 -34.13 12.08 -13.03
C VAL A 175 -35.42 12.87 -12.82
N LEU A 176 -35.30 14.03 -12.18
CA LEU A 176 -36.38 15.02 -12.13
C LEU A 176 -36.75 15.35 -13.58
N PRO A 177 -38.02 15.15 -14.00
CA PRO A 177 -38.43 15.55 -15.34
C PRO A 177 -38.30 17.07 -15.47
N GLU A 178 -37.89 17.49 -16.67
CA GLU A 178 -37.78 18.88 -17.12
C GLU A 178 -38.89 19.76 -16.54
N VAL A 179 -38.50 20.76 -15.74
CA VAL A 179 -39.32 21.95 -15.54
C VAL A 179 -38.84 22.97 -16.56
N LEU A 180 -39.38 22.85 -17.77
CA LEU A 180 -39.52 23.95 -18.70
C LEU A 180 -40.74 24.78 -18.28
N GLN A 181 -40.49 25.97 -17.74
CA GLN A 181 -41.32 27.15 -17.94
C GLN A 181 -40.41 28.32 -18.29
#